data_AF-A0A2V6Y7H0-F1
#
_entry.id   AF-A0A2V6Y7H0-F1
#
_cell.length_a   1.000
_cell.length_b   1.000
_cell.length_c   1.000
_cell.angle_alpha   90.00
_cell.angle_beta   90.00
_cell.angle_gamma   90.00
#
_symmetry.space_group_name_H-M   'P 1'
#
loop_
_entity.id
_entity.type
_entity.pdbx_description
1 polymer ?
#
loop_
_entity_poly.entity_id
_entity_poly.type
_entity_poly.pdbx_seq_one_letter_code
_entity_poly.pdbx_strand_id
1 'polypeptide(L)'
;MDRDTIRQKIRARLDAGTLPRAVPPLTKAGTAPPTTPSASIQADSAIGLARCAGCDDAGAGVTYRYPDGSIVRFHGRCHRIWEEECQRA
;
A
#
# COMPACT_ATOMS: atom_id res chain seq x y z
N MET A 1 -14.22 -10.89 -0.68
CA MET A 1 -13.09 -11.69 -0.18
C MET A 1 -12.95 -11.47 1.32
N ASP A 2 -12.72 -12.54 2.08
CA ASP A 2 -12.66 -12.53 3.54
C ASP A 2 -11.35 -11.95 4.10
N ARG A 3 -11.38 -11.45 5.35
CA ARG A 3 -10.25 -10.76 5.98
C ARG A 3 -9.02 -11.66 6.05
N ASP A 4 -9.21 -12.91 6.48
CA ASP A 4 -8.11 -13.86 6.67
C ASP A 4 -7.49 -14.28 5.34
N THR A 5 -8.30 -14.41 4.28
CA THR A 5 -7.79 -14.64 2.93
C THR A 5 -6.95 -13.46 2.45
N ILE A 6 -7.38 -12.20 2.70
CA ILE A 6 -6.60 -11.00 2.36
C ILE A 6 -5.27 -11.00 3.13
N ARG A 7 -5.31 -11.33 4.43
CA ARG A 7 -4.13 -11.38 5.29
C ARG A 7 -3.12 -12.43 4.82
N GLN A 8 -3.56 -13.65 4.52
CA GLN A 8 -2.68 -14.70 3.98
C GLN A 8 -2.04 -14.28 2.66
N LYS A 9 -2.83 -13.67 1.77
CA LYS A 9 -2.35 -13.11 0.50
C LYS A 9 -1.31 -12.01 0.68
N ILE A 10 -1.48 -11.14 1.66
CA ILE A 10 -0.51 -10.08 1.99
C ILE A 10 0.78 -10.71 2.51
N ARG A 11 0.70 -11.67 3.45
CA ARG A 11 1.87 -12.38 4.00
C ARG A 11 2.70 -13.05 2.91
N ALA A 12 2.04 -13.84 2.05
CA ALA A 12 2.73 -14.52 0.94
C ALA A 12 3.47 -13.54 0.02
N ARG A 13 2.90 -12.34 -0.21
CA ARG A 13 3.55 -11.32 -1.04
C ARG A 13 4.71 -10.61 -0.34
N LEU A 14 4.59 -10.39 0.97
CA LEU A 14 5.68 -9.87 1.79
C LEU A 14 6.85 -10.86 1.82
N ASP A 15 6.58 -12.16 1.95
CA ASP A 15 7.61 -13.21 1.91
C ASP A 15 8.22 -13.37 0.52
N ALA A 16 7.42 -13.21 -0.54
CA ALA A 16 7.90 -13.22 -1.93
C ALA A 16 8.61 -11.92 -2.36
N GLY A 17 8.66 -10.88 -1.52
CA GLY A 17 9.25 -9.58 -1.85
C GLY A 17 8.47 -8.75 -2.90
N THR A 18 7.29 -9.21 -3.31
CA THR A 18 6.41 -8.51 -4.26
C THR A 18 5.60 -7.40 -3.61
N LEU A 19 5.52 -7.40 -2.27
CA LEU A 19 4.96 -6.31 -1.48
C LEU A 19 6.03 -5.79 -0.53
N PRO A 20 6.21 -4.46 -0.43
CA PRO A 20 7.18 -3.89 0.48
C PRO A 20 6.77 -4.16 1.93
N ARG A 21 7.75 -4.61 2.74
CA ARG A 21 7.61 -4.82 4.19
C ARG A 21 7.86 -3.54 5.02
N ALA A 22 8.27 -2.47 4.36
CA ALA A 22 8.38 -1.14 4.96
C ALA A 22 7.14 -0.31 4.60
N VAL A 23 6.37 0.09 5.62
CA VAL A 23 5.42 1.19 5.47
C VAL A 23 6.26 2.48 5.52
N PRO A 24 6.46 3.19 4.39
CA PRO A 24 7.17 4.46 4.43
C PRO A 24 6.43 5.42 5.36
N PRO A 25 7.15 6.30 6.09
CA PRO A 25 6.51 7.29 6.94
C PRO A 25 5.53 8.10 6.09
N LEU A 26 4.24 7.99 6.42
CA LEU A 26 3.16 8.71 5.77
C LEU A 26 3.29 10.20 6.06
N THR A 27 4.02 10.92 5.22
CA THR A 27 3.96 12.37 5.21
C THR A 27 2.63 12.74 4.56
N LYS A 28 1.66 13.15 5.38
CA LYS A 28 0.47 13.85 4.89
C LYS A 28 0.98 14.96 3.96
N ALA A 29 0.56 14.92 2.69
CA ALA A 29 0.97 15.90 1.70
C ALA A 29 0.72 17.30 2.25
N GLY A 30 1.79 18.01 2.64
CA GLY A 30 1.67 19.32 3.26
C GLY A 30 2.90 19.83 4.02
N THR A 31 3.75 18.99 4.61
CA THR A 31 4.81 19.53 5.50
C THR A 31 6.02 18.61 5.73
N ALA A 32 6.72 18.18 4.68
CA ALA A 32 8.02 17.51 4.87
C ALA A 32 9.08 18.02 3.89
N PRO A 33 10.31 18.34 4.37
CA PRO A 33 11.44 18.71 3.52
C PRO A 33 11.92 17.53 2.65
N PRO A 34 12.63 17.79 1.53
CA PRO A 34 12.82 16.85 0.40
C PRO A 34 13.71 15.62 0.68
N THR A 35 14.11 15.35 1.92
CA THR A 35 15.07 14.29 2.28
C THR A 35 14.44 13.06 2.95
N THR A 36 13.13 13.05 3.21
CA THR A 36 12.43 11.89 3.79
C THR A 36 11.67 11.13 2.71
N PRO A 37 11.78 9.79 2.59
CA PRO A 37 11.00 9.00 1.62
C PRO A 37 9.51 9.23 1.87
N SER A 38 8.91 10.12 1.09
CA SER A 38 7.54 10.57 1.28
C SER A 38 6.60 9.73 0.43
N ALA A 39 5.86 8.84 1.06
CA ALA A 39 4.71 8.23 0.42
C ALA A 39 3.56 9.24 0.40
N SER A 40 3.42 9.93 -0.73
CA SER A 40 2.29 10.83 -0.95
C SER A 40 1.02 10.00 -1.19
N ILE A 41 0.06 10.04 -0.26
CA ILE A 41 -1.31 9.55 -0.51
C ILE A 41 -1.96 10.51 -1.51
N GLN A 42 -1.90 10.17 -2.80
CA GLN A 42 -2.73 10.83 -3.81
C GLN A 42 -3.98 9.98 -4.02
N ALA A 43 -5.15 10.57 -3.76
CA ALA A 43 -6.41 10.02 -4.26
C ALA A 43 -6.39 10.17 -5.79
N ASP A 44 -5.91 9.14 -6.46
CA ASP A 44 -5.75 9.13 -7.91
C ASP A 44 -7.14 8.93 -8.55
N SER A 45 -7.56 9.84 -9.43
CA SER A 45 -8.89 9.82 -10.05
C SER A 45 -9.11 8.63 -11.00
N ALA A 46 -8.12 7.77 -11.22
CA ALA A 46 -8.24 6.50 -11.94
C ALA A 46 -8.90 5.36 -11.10
N ILE A 47 -9.82 5.72 -10.20
CA ILE A 47 -10.47 4.88 -9.17
C ILE A 47 -11.16 3.62 -9.76
N GLY A 48 -11.32 3.51 -11.08
CA GLY A 48 -11.90 2.33 -11.75
C GLY A 48 -10.93 1.26 -12.29
N LEU A 49 -9.64 1.58 -12.54
CA LEU A 49 -8.68 0.63 -13.16
C LEU A 49 -7.56 0.14 -12.21
N ALA A 50 -7.37 0.82 -11.08
CA ALA A 50 -6.28 0.50 -10.17
C ALA A 50 -6.55 -0.81 -9.40
N ARG A 51 -5.68 -1.81 -9.60
CA ARG A 51 -5.67 -3.08 -8.84
C ARG A 51 -5.07 -2.91 -7.46
N CYS A 52 -5.69 -3.51 -6.47
CA CYS A 52 -5.20 -3.59 -5.11
C CYS A 52 -4.06 -4.60 -4.99
N ALA A 53 -2.92 -4.19 -4.46
CA ALA A 53 -1.76 -5.05 -4.22
C ALA A 53 -2.02 -6.13 -3.16
N GLY A 54 -3.03 -5.94 -2.30
CA GLY A 54 -3.43 -6.93 -1.30
C GLY A 54 -4.30 -8.06 -1.85
N CYS A 55 -5.33 -7.73 -2.64
CA CYS A 55 -6.35 -8.70 -3.07
C CYS A 55 -6.52 -8.85 -4.59
N ASP A 56 -5.81 -8.08 -5.41
CA ASP A 56 -5.85 -8.01 -6.89
C ASP A 56 -7.13 -7.43 -7.49
N ASP A 57 -8.10 -7.09 -6.65
CA ASP A 57 -9.38 -6.53 -7.06
C ASP A 57 -9.25 -5.03 -7.42
N ALA A 58 -10.07 -4.57 -8.36
CA ALA A 58 -10.06 -3.18 -8.83
C ALA A 58 -10.62 -2.23 -7.75
N GLY A 59 -10.54 -0.91 -7.98
CA GLY A 59 -11.08 0.07 -7.02
C GLY A 59 -10.14 0.45 -5.88
N ALA A 60 -8.83 0.23 -6.03
CA ALA A 60 -7.86 0.63 -5.03
C ALA A 60 -7.70 2.16 -5.01
N GLY A 61 -8.09 2.81 -3.90
CA GLY A 61 -8.05 4.27 -3.74
C GLY A 61 -6.88 4.80 -2.90
N VAL A 62 -6.19 3.95 -2.14
CA VAL A 62 -4.99 4.32 -1.39
C VAL A 62 -3.78 4.11 -2.28
N THR A 63 -3.03 5.16 -2.61
CA THR A 63 -1.85 5.07 -3.48
C THR A 63 -0.58 5.41 -2.71
N TYR A 64 0.43 4.56 -2.83
CA TYR A 64 1.80 4.74 -2.36
C TYR A 64 2.72 4.91 -3.55
N ARG A 65 3.53 5.96 -3.53
CA ARG A 65 4.63 6.16 -4.49
C ARG A 65 5.95 6.04 -3.74
N TYR A 66 6.83 5.19 -4.25
CA TYR A 66 8.15 4.95 -3.71
C TYR A 66 9.21 5.75 -4.47
N PRO A 67 10.37 6.07 -3.86
CA PRO A 67 11.43 6.84 -4.52
C PRO A 67 12.03 6.18 -5.76
N ASP A 68 11.95 4.85 -5.85
CA ASP A 68 12.33 4.05 -7.02
C ASP A 68 11.34 4.17 -8.19
N GLY A 69 10.25 4.94 -8.02
CA GLY A 69 9.17 5.11 -8.98
C GLY A 69 8.09 4.02 -8.88
N SER A 70 8.23 3.03 -8.00
CA SER A 70 7.24 1.98 -7.80
C SER A 70 5.95 2.57 -7.23
N ILE A 71 4.80 2.08 -7.70
CA ILE A 71 3.48 2.50 -7.21
C ILE A 71 2.72 1.30 -6.68
N VAL A 72 2.37 1.34 -5.39
CA VAL A 72 1.55 0.30 -4.73
C VAL A 72 0.20 0.91 -4.39
N ARG A 73 -0.88 0.15 -4.64
CA ARG A 73 -2.24 0.63 -4.37
C ARG A 73 -3.00 -0.35 -3.51
N PHE A 74 -3.86 0.16 -2.63
CA PHE A 74 -4.68 -0.65 -1.75
C PHE A 74 -6.12 -0.12 -1.65
N HIS A 75 -7.05 -1.01 -1.35
CA HIS A 75 -8.31 -0.60 -0.69
C HIS A 75 -8.01 -0.17 0.75
N GLY A 76 -8.85 0.69 1.33
CA GLY A 76 -8.69 1.11 2.73
C GLY A 76 -8.64 -0.08 3.72
N ARG A 77 -9.42 -1.14 3.46
CA ARG A 77 -9.38 -2.37 4.29
C ARG A 77 -8.07 -3.15 4.10
N CYS A 78 -7.65 -3.39 2.86
CA CYS A 78 -6.42 -4.14 2.55
C CYS A 78 -5.18 -3.42 3.04
N HIS A 79 -5.19 -2.09 2.96
CA HIS A 79 -4.17 -1.21 3.49
C HIS A 79 -3.94 -1.43 4.98
N ARG A 80 -5.01 -1.36 5.80
CA ARG A 80 -4.90 -1.57 7.25
C ARG A 80 -4.33 -2.95 7.59
N ILE A 81 -4.72 -3.99 6.85
CA ILE A 81 -4.20 -5.35 7.07
C ILE A 81 -2.71 -5.40 6.71
N TRP A 82 -2.29 -4.74 5.63
CA TRP A 82 -0.88 -4.66 5.26
C TRP A 82 -0.05 -3.92 6.31
N GLU A 83 -0.52 -2.79 6.82
CA GLU A 83 0.14 -2.06 7.92
C GLU A 83 0.30 -2.96 9.16
N GLU A 84 -0.75 -3.67 9.56
CA GLU A 84 -0.72 -4.62 10.69
C GLU A 84 0.33 -5.73 10.48
N GLU A 85 0.47 -6.25 9.27
CA GLU A 85 1.43 -7.33 8.95
C GLU A 85 2.88 -6.81 8.85
N CYS A 86 3.09 -5.59 8.35
CA CYS A 86 4.41 -4.95 8.36
C CYS A 86 4.90 -4.66 9.79
N GLN A 87 4.00 -4.31 10.71
CA GLN A 87 4.34 -4.07 12.12
C GLN A 87 4.63 -5.34 12.93
N ARG A 88 4.23 -6.51 12.44
CA ARG A 88 4.43 -7.81 13.11
C ARG A 88 5.79 -8.45 12.83
N ALA A 89 6.53 -7.91 11.87
CA ALA A 89 7.82 -8.42 11.40
C ALA A 89 8.98 -7.67 12.05
#